data_AF-A0AAV9CVN6-F1
#
_entry.id   AF-A0AAV9CVN6-F1
#
_cell.length_a   1.000
_cell.length_b   1.000
_cell.length_c   1.000
_cell.angle_alpha   90.00
_cell.angle_beta   90.00
_cell.angle_gamma   90.00
#
_symmetry.space_group_name_H-M   'P 1'
#
loop_
_entity.id
_entity.type
_entity.pdbx_description
1 polymer ?
#
loop_
_entity_poly.entity_id
_entity_poly.type
_entity_poly.pdbx_seq_one_letter_code
_entity_poly.pdbx_strand_id
1 'polypeptide(L)'
;MAEALCMYIKEDRPFLGICLVLRLLFEQSEENGLGEIKGLGLIPGVVGRFDSYSGIKVPHIGWNALKSDANRDWISSTCNYGDNFIASVQRGNVHAVQFHPEKSGDVGLSILRRYLDSSAPSTIKGRVGKLPGNLYSLVGVHSGNKVQKNENKAK
;
A
#
# COMPACT_ATOMS: atom_id res chain seq x y z
N MET A 1 -2.15 -2.85 -24.09
CA MET A 1 -1.22 -2.93 -22.93
C MET A 1 -1.97 -2.99 -21.61
N ALA A 2 -2.83 -2.01 -21.28
CA ALA A 2 -3.59 -1.99 -20.03
C ALA A 2 -4.47 -3.25 -19.81
N GLU A 3 -5.15 -3.73 -20.85
CA GLU A 3 -5.99 -4.93 -20.77
C GLU A 3 -5.21 -6.19 -20.39
N ALA A 4 -4.07 -6.44 -21.05
CA ALA A 4 -3.21 -7.59 -20.75
C ALA A 4 -2.68 -7.56 -19.31
N LEU A 5 -2.31 -6.38 -18.82
CA LEU A 5 -1.89 -6.19 -17.42
C LEU A 5 -3.06 -6.46 -16.45
N CYS A 6 -4.25 -5.92 -16.73
CA CYS A 6 -5.43 -6.19 -15.93
C CYS A 6 -5.80 -7.67 -15.90
N MET A 7 -5.70 -8.39 -17.02
CA MET A 7 -5.93 -9.84 -17.07
C MET A 7 -4.90 -10.58 -16.21
N TYR A 8 -3.61 -10.26 -16.36
CA TYR A 8 -2.53 -10.87 -15.57
C TYR A 8 -2.77 -10.72 -14.06
N ILE A 9 -3.17 -9.52 -13.62
CA ILE A 9 -3.45 -9.23 -12.20
C ILE A 9 -4.73 -9.94 -11.74
N LYS A 10 -5.78 -9.97 -12.57
CA LYS A 10 -7.05 -10.64 -12.25
C LYS A 10 -6.92 -12.17 -12.13
N GLU A 11 -5.94 -12.75 -12.79
CA GLU A 11 -5.58 -14.17 -12.63
C GLU A 11 -4.75 -14.46 -11.37
N ASP A 12 -4.61 -13.49 -10.46
CA ASP A 12 -3.86 -13.59 -9.19
C ASP A 12 -2.42 -14.06 -9.38
N ARG A 13 -1.81 -13.66 -10.50
CA ARG A 13 -0.39 -13.93 -10.77
C ARG A 13 0.48 -13.01 -9.93
N PRO A 14 1.69 -13.44 -9.53
CA PRO A 14 2.61 -12.61 -8.77
C PRO A 14 2.83 -11.25 -9.43
N PHE A 15 2.46 -10.17 -8.73
CA PHE A 15 2.58 -8.81 -9.23
C PHE A 15 3.08 -7.89 -8.13
N LEU A 16 4.12 -7.08 -8.41
CA LEU A 16 4.63 -6.05 -7.53
C LEU A 16 4.62 -4.68 -8.22
N GLY A 17 3.69 -3.82 -7.80
CA GLY A 17 3.65 -2.41 -8.21
C GLY A 17 4.51 -1.52 -7.30
N ILE A 18 5.30 -0.62 -7.89
CA ILE A 18 6.14 0.33 -7.15
C ILE A 18 5.75 1.77 -7.54
N CYS A 19 5.57 2.63 -6.53
CA CYS A 19 5.34 4.07 -6.65
C CYS A 19 4.17 4.42 -7.58
N LEU A 20 4.42 4.91 -8.80
CA LEU A 20 3.37 5.27 -9.76
C LEU A 20 2.50 4.07 -10.14
N VAL A 21 3.05 2.85 -10.12
CA VAL A 21 2.26 1.65 -10.43
C VAL A 21 1.17 1.42 -9.38
N LEU A 22 1.44 1.70 -8.09
CA LEU A 22 0.41 1.64 -7.06
C LEU A 22 -0.75 2.56 -7.41
N ARG A 23 -0.47 3.79 -7.84
CA ARG A 23 -1.48 4.79 -8.21
C ARG A 23 -2.31 4.36 -9.41
N LEU A 24 -1.66 3.78 -10.41
CA LEU A 24 -2.32 3.26 -11.59
C LEU A 24 -3.32 2.14 -11.29
N LEU A 25 -3.19 1.41 -10.17
CA LEU A 25 -4.15 0.37 -9.81
C LEU A 25 -5.53 0.93 -9.40
N PHE A 26 -5.60 2.19 -8.98
CA PHE A 26 -6.84 2.83 -8.55
C PHE A 26 -7.75 3.18 -9.73
N GLU A 27 -9.00 3.55 -9.45
CA GLU A 27 -9.97 3.94 -10.49
C GLU A 27 -9.59 5.25 -11.15
N GLN A 28 -9.10 6.20 -10.36
CA GLN A 28 -8.88 7.57 -10.82
C GLN A 28 -7.69 8.22 -10.12
N SER A 29 -7.09 9.21 -10.79
CA SER A 29 -6.10 10.12 -10.24
C SER A 29 -6.43 11.53 -10.69
N GLU A 30 -6.32 12.52 -9.79
CA GLU A 30 -6.56 13.93 -10.14
C GLU A 30 -5.24 14.64 -10.56
N GLU A 31 -4.19 13.86 -10.86
CA GLU A 31 -2.85 14.35 -11.19
C GLU A 31 -2.90 15.38 -12.34
N ASN A 32 -2.11 16.45 -12.22
CA ASN A 32 -1.92 17.53 -13.20
C ASN A 32 -3.08 18.50 -13.45
N GLY A 33 -4.18 18.45 -12.69
CA GLY A 33 -5.25 19.46 -12.83
C GLY A 33 -5.92 19.48 -14.22
N LEU A 34 -5.68 18.44 -15.03
CA LEU A 34 -6.25 18.24 -16.36
C LEU A 34 -7.60 17.48 -16.32
N GLY A 35 -8.17 17.28 -15.13
CA GLY A 35 -9.37 16.48 -14.89
C GLY A 35 -9.07 15.07 -14.39
N GLU A 36 -10.12 14.26 -14.20
CA GLU A 36 -10.02 12.88 -13.72
C GLU A 36 -9.29 11.99 -14.76
N ILE A 37 -8.09 11.52 -14.41
CA ILE A 37 -7.36 10.52 -15.21
C ILE A 37 -7.79 9.13 -14.74
N LYS A 38 -8.35 8.33 -15.64
CA LYS A 38 -8.73 6.93 -15.34
C LYS A 38 -7.48 6.07 -15.13
N GLY A 39 -7.43 5.35 -14.01
CA GLY A 39 -6.47 4.28 -13.79
C GLY A 39 -6.95 2.94 -14.34
N LEU A 40 -6.37 1.85 -13.85
CA LEU A 40 -6.71 0.48 -14.24
C LEU A 40 -8.02 0.00 -13.60
N GLY A 41 -8.53 0.69 -12.57
CA GLY A 41 -9.81 0.37 -11.94
C GLY A 41 -9.82 -0.98 -11.23
N LEU A 42 -8.68 -1.43 -10.70
CA LEU A 42 -8.57 -2.66 -9.94
C LEU A 42 -8.88 -2.43 -8.46
N ILE A 43 -8.54 -1.25 -7.94
CA ILE A 43 -8.76 -0.82 -6.56
C ILE A 43 -9.74 0.36 -6.56
N PRO A 44 -10.85 0.29 -5.82
CA PRO A 44 -11.78 1.41 -5.72
C PRO A 44 -11.13 2.67 -5.12
N GLY A 45 -11.51 3.83 -5.64
CA GLY A 45 -11.13 5.13 -5.10
C GLY A 45 -10.12 5.91 -5.93
N VAL A 46 -9.71 7.03 -5.35
CA VAL A 46 -9.02 8.12 -6.05
C VAL A 46 -7.64 8.37 -5.45
N VAL A 47 -6.67 8.63 -6.32
CA VAL A 47 -5.36 9.20 -5.96
C VAL A 47 -5.49 10.72 -5.97
N GLY A 48 -5.51 11.31 -4.79
CA GLY A 48 -5.72 12.74 -4.55
C GLY A 48 -4.45 13.45 -4.11
N ARG A 49 -4.47 14.79 -4.19
CA ARG A 49 -3.37 15.62 -3.70
C ARG A 49 -3.43 15.73 -2.17
N PHE A 50 -2.28 15.70 -1.51
CA PHE A 50 -2.20 16.03 -0.09
C PHE A 50 -2.62 17.45 0.19
N ASP A 51 -3.38 17.59 1.27
CA ASP A 51 -3.79 18.88 1.77
C ASP A 51 -2.59 19.53 2.45
N SER A 52 -2.19 20.69 1.93
CA SER A 52 -1.02 21.43 2.41
C SER A 52 -1.26 22.08 3.79
N TYR A 53 -2.42 21.83 4.40
CA TYR A 53 -2.93 22.49 5.60
C TYR A 53 -2.13 22.17 6.87
N SER A 54 -1.34 21.09 6.89
CA SER A 54 -0.56 20.70 8.05
C SER A 54 0.73 21.53 8.28
N GLY A 55 1.05 22.48 7.40
CA GLY A 55 2.28 23.29 7.49
C GLY A 55 3.56 22.48 7.23
N ILE A 56 3.45 21.19 6.93
CA ILE A 56 4.54 20.31 6.51
C ILE A 56 4.75 20.51 5.02
N LYS A 57 6.02 20.64 4.58
CA LYS A 57 6.36 20.69 3.15
C LYS A 57 5.86 19.41 2.48
N VAL A 58 4.84 19.53 1.63
CA VAL A 58 4.38 18.43 0.79
C VAL A 58 5.60 17.89 0.03
N PRO A 59 5.87 16.57 0.07
CA PRO A 59 6.98 16.00 -0.68
C PRO A 59 6.84 16.33 -2.17
N HIS A 60 7.94 16.28 -2.92
CA HIS A 60 7.93 16.55 -4.37
C HIS A 60 6.89 15.72 -5.15
N ILE A 61 6.41 14.61 -4.59
CA ILE A 61 5.27 13.86 -5.10
C ILE A 61 4.08 13.97 -4.12
N GLY A 62 3.28 15.02 -4.29
CA GLY A 62 2.15 15.34 -3.41
C GLY A 62 0.86 14.57 -3.68
N TRP A 63 0.88 13.51 -4.49
CA TRP A 63 -0.30 12.74 -4.90
C TRP A 63 -0.26 11.34 -4.28
N ASN A 64 -1.24 10.96 -3.48
CA ASN A 64 -1.26 9.66 -2.80
C ASN A 64 -2.65 9.02 -2.77
N ALA A 65 -2.65 7.70 -2.68
CA ALA A 65 -3.87 6.91 -2.61
C ALA A 65 -4.55 7.09 -1.25
N LEU A 66 -5.83 7.46 -1.29
CA LEU A 66 -6.63 7.73 -0.09
C LEU A 66 -7.33 6.46 0.41
N LYS A 67 -7.38 6.33 1.74
CA LYS A 67 -8.12 5.25 2.40
C LYS A 67 -9.62 5.52 2.31
N SER A 68 -10.38 4.51 1.94
CA SER A 68 -11.85 4.51 1.99
C SER A 68 -12.36 3.14 2.43
N ASP A 69 -13.66 3.03 2.75
CA ASP A 69 -14.26 1.73 3.03
C ASP A 69 -14.25 0.81 1.81
N ALA A 70 -14.33 1.38 0.60
CA ALA A 70 -14.37 0.62 -0.65
C ALA A 70 -13.04 -0.08 -0.98
N ASN A 71 -11.91 0.42 -0.48
CA ASN A 71 -10.59 -0.17 -0.71
C ASN A 71 -9.97 -0.83 0.53
N ARG A 72 -10.72 -0.92 1.63
CA ARG A 72 -10.23 -1.45 2.91
C ARG A 72 -9.56 -2.82 2.79
N ASP A 73 -10.13 -3.72 1.99
CA ASP A 73 -9.65 -5.10 1.85
C ASP A 73 -8.34 -5.21 1.05
N TRP A 74 -7.91 -4.12 0.41
CA TRP A 74 -6.62 -4.01 -0.25
C TRP A 74 -5.54 -3.46 0.67
N ILE A 75 -5.89 -2.70 1.71
CA ILE A 75 -4.89 -1.93 2.48
C ILE A 75 -4.05 -2.88 3.34
N SER A 76 -2.75 -2.90 3.08
CA SER A 76 -1.77 -3.65 3.86
C SER A 76 -1.09 -2.76 4.91
N SER A 77 -0.77 -1.52 4.55
CA SER A 77 -0.25 -0.53 5.49
C SER A 77 -0.60 0.90 5.09
N THR A 78 -0.65 1.77 6.08
CA THR A 78 -0.82 3.22 5.91
C THR A 78 0.39 3.96 6.46
N CYS A 79 0.62 5.17 5.97
CA CYS A 79 1.61 6.10 6.49
C CYS A 79 0.92 7.42 6.83
N ASN A 80 1.48 8.14 7.80
CA ASN A 80 1.05 9.48 8.16
C ASN A 80 2.19 10.45 7.86
N TYR A 81 1.95 11.41 6.97
CA TYR A 81 2.85 12.51 6.68
C TYR A 81 2.04 13.77 6.45
N GLY A 82 1.59 14.41 7.53
CA GLY A 82 0.62 15.50 7.48
C GLY A 82 -0.82 15.00 7.28
N ASP A 83 -1.00 14.02 6.39
CA ASP A 83 -2.24 13.28 6.17
C ASP A 83 -1.99 11.75 6.18
N ASN A 84 -3.05 10.98 6.40
CA ASN A 84 -3.02 9.52 6.32
C ASN A 84 -3.24 9.04 4.88
N PHE A 85 -2.35 8.20 4.38
CA PHE A 85 -2.43 7.63 3.04
C PHE A 85 -2.04 6.15 3.01
N ILE A 86 -2.40 5.49 1.91
CA ILE A 86 -2.08 4.08 1.68
C ILE A 86 -0.60 3.98 1.29
N ALA A 87 0.19 3.30 2.14
CA ALA A 87 1.62 3.08 1.91
C ALA A 87 1.88 1.76 1.17
N SER A 88 1.03 0.75 1.40
CA SER A 88 1.04 -0.49 0.64
C SER A 88 -0.33 -1.13 0.55
N VAL A 89 -0.57 -1.86 -0.54
CA VAL A 89 -1.73 -2.72 -0.76
C VAL A 89 -1.30 -4.16 -0.99
N GLN A 90 -2.19 -5.08 -0.65
CA GLN A 90 -2.03 -6.50 -0.92
C GLN A 90 -3.40 -7.17 -1.06
N ARG A 91 -3.57 -7.96 -2.12
CA ARG A 91 -4.69 -8.90 -2.27
C ARG A 91 -4.22 -10.11 -3.07
N GLY A 92 -4.26 -11.30 -2.46
CA GLY A 92 -3.66 -12.49 -3.07
C GLY A 92 -2.16 -12.30 -3.31
N ASN A 93 -1.70 -12.60 -4.52
CA ASN A 93 -0.32 -12.44 -4.99
C ASN A 93 -0.04 -11.05 -5.59
N VAL A 94 -1.00 -10.13 -5.49
CA VAL A 94 -0.90 -8.77 -5.99
C VAL A 94 -0.48 -7.86 -4.84
N HIS A 95 0.72 -7.31 -4.93
CA HIS A 95 1.30 -6.36 -3.98
C HIS A 95 1.60 -5.04 -4.68
N ALA A 96 1.43 -3.92 -3.98
CA ALA A 96 2.01 -2.67 -4.44
C ALA A 96 2.40 -1.75 -3.28
N VAL A 97 3.44 -0.94 -3.47
CA VAL A 97 4.03 -0.06 -2.44
C VAL A 97 4.20 1.35 -3.00
N GLN A 98 3.92 2.36 -2.17
CA GLN A 98 4.11 3.76 -2.54
C GLN A 98 5.58 4.17 -2.48
N PHE A 99 6.34 3.59 -1.54
CA PHE A 99 7.78 3.82 -1.44
C PHE A 99 8.55 2.96 -2.45
N HIS A 100 9.83 3.30 -2.63
CA HIS A 100 10.75 2.59 -3.50
C HIS A 100 11.55 1.58 -2.66
N PRO A 101 11.20 0.27 -2.63
CA PRO A 101 11.92 -0.71 -1.83
C PRO A 101 13.39 -0.80 -2.23
N GLU A 102 13.74 -0.55 -3.48
CA GLU A 102 15.13 -0.48 -3.95
C GLU A 102 15.92 0.70 -3.36
N LYS A 103 15.25 1.71 -2.81
CA LYS A 103 15.85 2.89 -2.16
C LYS A 103 15.72 2.86 -0.63
N SER A 104 15.18 1.78 -0.06
CA SER A 104 14.89 1.65 1.38
C SER A 104 15.88 0.74 2.13
N GLY A 105 17.09 0.54 1.60
CA GLY A 105 18.16 -0.25 2.24
C GLY A 105 17.74 -1.69 2.56
N ASP A 106 18.21 -2.22 3.69
CA ASP A 106 17.97 -3.61 4.10
C ASP A 106 16.49 -3.95 4.28
N VAL A 107 15.69 -2.98 4.75
CA VAL A 107 14.24 -3.15 4.88
C VAL A 107 13.62 -3.35 3.50
N GLY A 108 14.00 -2.53 2.53
CA GLY A 108 13.54 -2.65 1.17
C GLY A 108 13.98 -3.95 0.49
N LEU A 109 15.23 -4.36 0.68
CA LEU A 109 15.73 -5.66 0.19
C LEU A 109 14.98 -6.83 0.80
N SER A 110 14.58 -6.75 2.07
CA SER A 110 13.78 -7.81 2.70
C SER A 110 12.42 -7.98 2.04
N ILE A 111 11.77 -6.88 1.61
CA ILE A 111 10.50 -6.91 0.89
C ILE A 111 10.67 -7.54 -0.48
N LEU A 112 11.71 -7.16 -1.22
CA LEU A 112 11.99 -7.72 -2.54
C LEU A 112 12.30 -9.22 -2.47
N ARG A 113 13.13 -9.66 -1.51
CA ARG A 113 13.42 -11.07 -1.28
C ARG A 113 12.16 -11.86 -0.95
N ARG A 114 11.30 -11.30 -0.08
CA ARG A 114 10.03 -11.92 0.30
C ARG A 114 9.09 -12.10 -0.88
N TYR A 115 9.05 -11.13 -1.80
CA TYR A 115 8.22 -11.20 -2.99
C TYR A 115 8.74 -12.22 -4.01
N LEU A 116 10.07 -12.33 -4.16
CA LEU A 116 10.69 -13.32 -5.04
C LEU A 116 10.61 -14.75 -4.50
N ASP A 117 10.44 -14.90 -3.19
CA ASP A 117 10.30 -16.20 -2.54
C ASP A 117 8.86 -16.71 -2.63
N SER A 118 8.60 -17.49 -3.68
CA SER A 118 7.31 -18.17 -3.94
C SER A 118 6.92 -19.24 -2.91
N SER A 119 7.79 -19.55 -1.94
CA SER A 119 7.53 -20.51 -0.86
C SER A 119 7.08 -19.88 0.46
N ALA A 120 7.16 -18.55 0.59
CA ALA A 120 6.94 -17.88 1.86
C ALA A 120 5.45 -17.58 2.13
N PRO A 121 4.85 -18.04 3.24
CA PRO A 121 3.43 -17.78 3.55
C PRO A 121 3.17 -16.28 3.62
N SER A 122 2.08 -15.78 3.02
CA SER A 122 1.75 -14.36 2.80
C SER A 122 1.55 -13.49 4.06
N THR A 123 1.80 -14.03 5.26
CA THR A 123 1.64 -13.34 6.55
C THR A 123 2.92 -12.61 6.98
N ILE A 124 2.91 -11.28 6.96
CA ILE A 124 3.96 -10.46 7.58
C ILE A 124 3.66 -10.31 9.08
N LYS A 125 4.44 -10.98 9.95
CA LYS A 125 4.58 -10.59 11.37
C LYS A 125 5.79 -9.64 11.48
N GLY A 126 5.54 -8.34 11.48
CA GLY A 126 6.58 -7.34 11.77
C GLY A 126 6.92 -7.30 13.26
N ARG A 127 8.21 -7.32 13.62
CA ARG A 127 8.71 -6.84 14.92
C ARG A 127 9.12 -5.37 14.77
N VAL A 128 8.70 -4.53 15.71
CA VAL A 128 9.15 -3.14 15.82
C VAL A 128 10.59 -3.14 16.33
N GLY A 129 11.54 -2.77 15.45
CA GLY A 129 12.92 -2.49 15.81
C GLY A 129 13.18 -0.99 15.69
N LYS A 130 13.66 -0.36 16.77
CA LYS A 130 14.02 1.05 16.82
C LYS A 130 15.39 1.24 16.13
N LEU A 131 15.44 1.96 15.02
CA LEU A 131 16.70 2.37 14.37
C LEU A 131 17.07 3.81 14.77
N PRO A 132 18.36 4.13 14.99
CA PRO A 132 18.79 5.46 15.37
C PRO A 132 18.92 6.39 14.15
N GLY A 133 18.51 7.65 14.32
CA GLY A 133 18.85 8.78 13.44
C GLY A 133 17.92 9.00 12.23
N ASN A 134 17.09 10.04 12.31
CA ASN A 134 16.43 10.81 11.22
C ASN A 134 15.76 10.07 10.05
N LEU A 135 15.46 8.78 10.20
CA LEU A 135 14.65 8.01 9.25
C LEU A 135 13.20 7.97 9.75
N TYR A 136 12.39 8.90 9.25
CA TYR A 136 10.97 8.99 9.58
C TYR A 136 10.26 7.66 9.27
N SER A 137 9.47 7.20 10.25
CA SER A 137 8.91 5.85 10.36
C SER A 137 8.20 5.34 9.11
N LEU A 138 8.65 4.18 8.61
CA LEU A 138 7.95 3.36 7.63
C LEU A 138 7.17 2.24 8.33
N VAL A 139 5.91 2.10 7.94
CA VAL A 139 5.01 0.94 8.12
C VAL A 139 4.43 0.74 9.53
N GLY A 140 3.20 1.22 9.73
CA GLY A 140 2.25 0.61 10.66
C GLY A 140 1.40 -0.43 9.93
N VAL A 141 1.66 -1.73 10.13
CA VAL A 141 0.77 -2.81 9.69
C VAL A 141 -0.28 -3.04 10.76
N HIS A 142 -1.54 -2.71 10.49
CA HIS A 142 -2.67 -3.22 11.29
C HIS A 142 -3.33 -4.35 10.51
N SER A 143 -2.99 -5.60 10.86
CA SER A 143 -3.76 -6.77 10.41
C SER A 143 -5.01 -6.89 11.29
N GLY A 144 -6.15 -6.47 10.74
CA GLY A 144 -7.45 -6.73 11.33
C GLY A 144 -7.81 -8.20 11.15
N ASN A 145 -7.46 -9.04 12.12
CA ASN A 145 -8.11 -10.34 12.30
C ASN A 145 -8.78 -10.35 13.68
N LYS A 146 -10.08 -10.04 13.72
CA LYS A 146 -10.88 -10.23 14.93
C LYS A 146 -11.00 -11.74 15.17
N VAL A 147 -10.17 -12.28 16.06
CA VAL A 147 -10.40 -13.59 16.64
C VAL A 147 -11.64 -13.48 17.55
N GLN A 148 -12.73 -14.14 17.16
CA GLN A 148 -13.85 -14.44 18.04
C GLN A 148 -13.31 -15.22 19.25
N LYS A 149 -13.37 -14.60 20.42
CA LYS A 149 -13.15 -15.28 21.69
C LYS A 149 -14.43 -16.03 22.04
N ASN A 150 -14.50 -17.31 21.70
CA ASN A 150 -15.44 -18.24 22.31
C ASN A 150 -15.00 -18.48 23.75
N GLU A 151 -15.66 -17.85 24.72
CA GLU A 151 -15.54 -18.22 26.12
C GLU A 151 -16.65 -19.23 26.45
N ASN A 152 -16.31 -20.51 26.24
CA ASN A 152 -16.97 -21.64 26.88
C ASN A 152 -16.18 -22.01 28.15
N LYS A 153 -16.79 -21.82 29.33
CA LYS A 153 -16.53 -22.48 30.62
C LYS A 153 -17.77 -22.14 31.47
N ALA A 154 -18.73 -23.02 31.76
CA ALA A 154 -18.64 -24.35 32.37
C ALA A 154 -17.73 -24.38 33.60
N LYS A 155 -18.19 -23.77 34.70
CA LYS A 155 -18.47 -24.45 35.98
C LYS A 155 -19.04 -23.45 36.99
#